data_AF-A0A838QE21-F1
#
_entry.id   AF-A0A838QE21-F1
#
_cell.length_a   1.000
_cell.length_b   1.000
_cell.length_c   1.000
_cell.angle_alpha   90.00
_cell.angle_beta   90.00
_cell.angle_gamma   90.00
#
_symmetry.space_group_name_H-M   'P 1'
#
loop_
_entity.id
_entity.type
_entity.pdbx_description
1 polymer ?
#
loop_
_entity_poly.entity_id
_entity_poly.type
_entity_poly.pdbx_seq_one_letter_code
_entity_poly.pdbx_strand_id
1 'polypeptide(L)'
;MSEVLTAPPETQPDLSSDSAMPAYRADFDALHSNSRASEPAWLGLRRASAMRSFEAAGFPTMRDEDWHFTNVAPIASRNFHLAVTAGDVTRAEVVTFTFGHTDWHTFVFVDGRFRTDLSTEALPEGVTVDSLAGLLGSGDHVLLERHLGRIATPESSAFTALNTAFAADGAVVRV
;
A
#
# COMPACT_ATOMS: atom_id res chain seq x y z
N MET A 1 -2.54 34.02 -48.12
CA MET A 1 -3.63 33.33 -47.40
C MET A 1 -3.03 32.06 -46.82
N SER A 2 -2.67 32.07 -45.53
CA SER A 2 -2.18 30.88 -44.83
C SER A 2 -3.38 30.12 -44.26
N GLU A 3 -3.64 28.93 -44.77
CA GLU A 3 -4.54 27.96 -44.15
C GLU A 3 -3.89 27.44 -42.87
N VAL A 4 -4.54 27.72 -41.74
CA VAL A 4 -4.22 27.10 -40.45
C VAL A 4 -4.89 25.74 -40.45
N LEU A 5 -4.08 24.68 -40.56
CA LEU A 5 -4.51 23.30 -40.43
C LEU A 5 -4.86 23.03 -38.96
N THR A 6 -6.13 23.20 -38.59
CA THR A 6 -6.64 22.81 -37.27
C THR A 6 -6.57 21.29 -37.15
N ALA A 7 -5.74 20.80 -36.23
CA ALA A 7 -5.70 19.39 -35.87
C ALA A 7 -7.07 18.94 -35.34
N PRO A 8 -7.51 17.70 -35.65
CA PRO A 8 -8.78 17.19 -35.15
C PRO A 8 -8.74 17.09 -33.62
N PRO A 9 -9.88 17.22 -32.93
CA PRO A 9 -9.93 17.06 -31.48
C PRO A 9 -9.47 15.64 -31.12
N GLU A 10 -8.41 15.55 -30.32
CA GLU A 10 -8.03 14.29 -29.68
C GLU A 10 -9.23 13.78 -28.89
N THR A 11 -9.80 12.67 -29.35
CA THR A 11 -10.87 11.98 -28.62
C THR A 11 -10.21 11.36 -27.41
N GLN A 12 -10.33 12.00 -26.25
CA GLN A 12 -9.96 11.38 -24.98
C GLN A 12 -10.82 10.12 -24.82
N PRO A 13 -10.22 8.92 -24.72
CA PRO A 13 -11.00 7.73 -24.42
C PRO A 13 -11.72 7.94 -23.09
N ASP A 14 -12.99 7.56 -23.05
CA ASP A 14 -13.76 7.44 -21.82
C ASP A 14 -13.14 6.33 -20.96
N LEU A 15 -12.04 6.68 -20.28
CA LEU A 15 -11.35 5.85 -19.31
C LEU A 15 -12.11 6.00 -17.99
N SER A 16 -13.27 5.37 -17.91
CA SER A 16 -13.87 5.14 -16.60
C SER A 16 -12.86 4.36 -15.75
N SER A 17 -12.47 4.96 -14.62
CA SER A 17 -11.59 4.41 -13.59
C SER A 17 -12.08 3.08 -12.99
N ASP A 18 -13.24 2.59 -13.43
CA ASP A 18 -13.85 1.33 -13.04
C ASP A 18 -13.14 0.09 -13.59
N SER A 19 -12.32 0.21 -14.65
CA SER A 19 -11.79 -0.98 -15.35
C SER A 19 -10.89 -1.88 -14.49
N ALA A 20 -10.19 -1.34 -13.49
CA ALA A 20 -9.30 -2.11 -12.61
C ALA A 20 -9.98 -2.60 -11.31
N MET A 21 -11.14 -2.07 -10.95
CA MET A 21 -11.78 -2.35 -9.66
C MET A 21 -12.10 -3.83 -9.42
N PRO A 22 -12.58 -4.61 -10.43
CA PRO A 22 -12.80 -6.04 -10.27
C PRO A 22 -11.54 -6.83 -9.90
N ALA A 23 -10.36 -6.43 -10.39
CA ALA A 23 -9.10 -7.09 -10.07
C ALA A 23 -8.73 -6.88 -8.60
N TYR A 24 -8.81 -5.64 -8.10
CA TYR A 24 -8.59 -5.33 -6.69
C TYR A 24 -9.58 -6.07 -5.78
N ARG A 25 -10.86 -6.15 -6.16
CA ARG A 25 -11.83 -6.92 -5.38
C ARG A 25 -11.46 -8.40 -5.29
N ALA A 26 -11.07 -9.02 -6.41
CA ALA A 26 -10.67 -10.42 -6.44
C ALA A 26 -9.44 -10.69 -5.56
N ASP A 27 -8.44 -9.81 -5.64
CA ASP A 27 -7.23 -9.92 -4.81
C ASP A 27 -7.53 -9.72 -3.32
N PHE A 28 -8.43 -8.78 -2.98
CA PHE A 28 -8.89 -8.58 -1.62
C PHE A 28 -9.57 -9.83 -1.05
N ASP A 29 -10.35 -10.53 -1.88
CA ASP A 29 -11.04 -11.75 -1.47
C ASP A 29 -10.10 -12.91 -1.22
N ALA A 30 -9.11 -13.06 -2.11
CA ALA A 30 -8.05 -14.03 -1.92
C ALA A 30 -7.27 -13.75 -0.63
N LEU A 31 -6.85 -12.48 -0.42
CA LEU A 31 -6.16 -12.06 0.80
C LEU A 31 -6.99 -12.33 2.05
N HIS A 32 -8.23 -11.84 2.06
CA HIS A 32 -9.11 -11.95 3.22
C HIS A 32 -9.38 -13.42 3.55
N SER A 33 -9.68 -14.25 2.55
CA SER A 33 -9.94 -15.69 2.75
C SER A 33 -8.73 -16.43 3.31
N ASN A 34 -7.53 -16.15 2.81
CA ASN A 34 -6.29 -16.78 3.27
C ASN A 34 -5.91 -16.37 4.71
N SER A 35 -6.27 -15.16 5.13
CA SER A 35 -5.91 -14.61 6.44
C SER A 35 -6.93 -14.91 7.55
N ARG A 36 -8.13 -15.42 7.24
CA ARG A 36 -9.25 -15.60 8.21
C ARG A 36 -8.89 -16.38 9.47
N ALA A 37 -7.97 -17.33 9.39
CA ALA A 37 -7.61 -18.19 10.52
C ALA A 37 -6.49 -17.60 11.40
N SER A 38 -5.69 -16.69 10.88
CA SER A 38 -4.48 -16.16 11.53
C SER A 38 -4.54 -14.68 11.86
N GLU A 39 -5.50 -13.94 11.30
CA GLU A 39 -5.64 -12.49 11.51
C GLU A 39 -6.63 -12.16 12.64
N PRO A 40 -6.34 -11.17 13.51
CA PRO A 40 -7.29 -10.69 14.50
C PRO A 40 -8.57 -10.14 13.87
N ALA A 41 -9.72 -10.42 14.50
CA ALA A 41 -11.04 -10.02 13.98
C ALA A 41 -11.17 -8.51 13.74
N TRP A 42 -10.58 -7.69 14.62
CA TRP A 42 -10.59 -6.22 14.48
C TRP A 42 -9.89 -5.77 13.19
N LEU A 43 -8.81 -6.45 12.77
CA LEU A 43 -8.04 -6.08 11.59
C LEU A 43 -8.79 -6.49 10.33
N GLY A 44 -9.35 -7.70 10.30
CA GLY A 44 -10.20 -8.15 9.20
C GLY A 44 -11.39 -7.22 8.95
N LEU A 45 -12.06 -6.75 10.02
CA LEU A 45 -13.13 -5.75 9.92
C LEU A 45 -12.63 -4.41 9.38
N ARG A 46 -11.45 -3.97 9.83
CA ARG A 46 -10.86 -2.69 9.40
C ARG A 46 -10.47 -2.71 7.92
N ARG A 47 -9.86 -3.80 7.46
CA ARG A 47 -9.56 -4.04 6.04
C ARG A 47 -10.82 -4.08 5.18
N ALA A 48 -11.84 -4.83 5.61
CA ALA A 48 -13.09 -4.92 4.88
C ALA A 48 -13.81 -3.56 4.80
N SER A 49 -13.73 -2.75 5.86
CA SER A 49 -14.24 -1.38 5.83
C SER A 49 -13.46 -0.52 4.85
N ALA A 50 -12.13 -0.61 4.86
CA ALA A 50 -11.28 0.14 3.95
C ALA A 50 -11.52 -0.24 2.48
N MET A 51 -11.68 -1.53 2.17
CA MET A 51 -12.02 -1.96 0.80
C MET A 51 -13.34 -1.36 0.34
N ARG A 52 -14.39 -1.37 1.19
CA ARG A 52 -15.66 -0.71 0.85
C ARG A 52 -15.51 0.80 0.64
N SER A 53 -14.69 1.47 1.45
CA SER A 53 -14.40 2.90 1.28
C SER A 53 -13.69 3.15 -0.05
N PHE A 54 -12.76 2.28 -0.46
CA PHE A 54 -12.10 2.36 -1.76
C PHE A 54 -13.06 2.11 -2.92
N GLU A 55 -13.91 1.09 -2.85
CA GLU A 55 -14.93 0.79 -3.87
C GLU A 55 -15.92 1.96 -4.04
N ALA A 56 -16.30 2.61 -2.94
CA ALA A 56 -17.21 3.75 -2.96
C ALA A 56 -16.54 5.02 -3.51
N ALA A 57 -15.26 5.23 -3.22
CA ALA A 57 -14.52 6.42 -3.67
C ALA A 57 -14.02 6.30 -5.12
N GLY A 58 -13.62 5.10 -5.54
CA GLY A 58 -12.89 4.89 -6.78
C GLY A 58 -11.48 5.47 -6.75
N PHE A 59 -10.80 5.47 -7.90
CA PHE A 59 -9.55 6.20 -8.04
C PHE A 59 -9.80 7.71 -8.14
N PRO A 60 -8.92 8.54 -7.56
CA PRO A 60 -9.06 9.98 -7.68
C PRO A 60 -8.82 10.44 -9.12
N THR A 61 -9.29 11.62 -9.42
CA THR A 61 -9.19 12.27 -10.72
C THR A 61 -8.62 13.67 -10.55
N MET A 62 -8.19 14.33 -11.63
CA MET A 62 -7.78 15.74 -11.56
C MET A 62 -8.93 16.72 -11.21
N ARG A 63 -10.17 16.22 -11.07
CA ARG A 63 -11.30 17.01 -10.55
C ARG A 63 -11.30 17.08 -9.03
N ASP A 64 -10.63 16.17 -8.36
CA ASP A 64 -10.46 16.15 -6.91
C ASP A 64 -9.37 17.15 -6.51
N GLU A 65 -9.62 17.99 -5.51
CA GLU A 65 -8.75 19.12 -5.12
C GLU A 65 -7.32 18.66 -4.81
N ASP A 66 -7.17 17.58 -4.03
CA ASP A 66 -5.89 16.99 -3.66
C ASP A 66 -5.10 16.42 -4.86
N TRP A 67 -5.76 16.22 -6.00
CA TRP A 67 -5.21 15.57 -7.19
C TRP A 67 -5.20 16.46 -8.43
N HIS A 68 -5.52 17.75 -8.29
CA HIS A 68 -5.63 18.70 -9.41
C HIS A 68 -4.37 18.73 -10.30
N PHE A 69 -3.19 18.55 -9.70
CA PHE A 69 -1.90 18.58 -10.39
C PHE A 69 -1.24 17.20 -10.55
N THR A 70 -1.93 16.12 -10.18
CA THR A 70 -1.38 14.77 -10.18
C THR A 70 -2.32 13.82 -10.91
N ASN A 71 -2.02 13.54 -12.18
CA ASN A 71 -2.81 12.62 -12.99
C ASN A 71 -2.51 11.15 -12.64
N VAL A 72 -3.45 10.47 -11.97
CA VAL A 72 -3.33 9.04 -11.62
C VAL A 72 -3.96 8.09 -12.62
N ALA A 73 -4.57 8.58 -13.71
CA ALA A 73 -5.19 7.74 -14.73
C ALA A 73 -4.26 6.62 -15.27
N PRO A 74 -2.93 6.85 -15.47
CA PRO A 74 -2.03 5.78 -15.94
C PRO A 74 -1.88 4.61 -14.97
N ILE A 75 -2.06 4.85 -13.66
CA ILE A 75 -2.02 3.79 -12.65
C ILE A 75 -3.39 3.11 -12.59
N ALA A 76 -4.48 3.89 -12.59
CA ALA A 76 -5.85 3.38 -12.55
C ALA A 76 -6.24 2.56 -13.80
N SER A 77 -5.60 2.81 -14.94
CA SER A 77 -5.86 2.08 -16.19
C SER A 77 -5.08 0.75 -16.31
N ARG A 78 -4.33 0.37 -15.29
CA ARG A 78 -3.55 -0.87 -15.28
C ARG A 78 -4.10 -1.84 -14.23
N ASN A 79 -4.05 -3.12 -14.56
CA ASN A 79 -4.37 -4.17 -13.60
C ASN A 79 -3.09 -4.52 -12.82
N PHE A 80 -3.05 -4.13 -11.56
CA PHE A 80 -2.05 -4.58 -10.61
C PHE A 80 -2.57 -5.77 -9.83
N HIS A 81 -1.67 -6.67 -9.45
CA HIS A 81 -1.98 -7.79 -8.59
C HIS A 81 -1.19 -7.73 -7.29
N LEU A 82 -1.81 -8.18 -6.20
CA LEU A 82 -1.16 -8.29 -4.91
C LEU A 82 -0.04 -9.32 -4.96
N ALA A 83 1.17 -8.92 -4.56
CA ALA A 83 2.28 -9.84 -4.42
C ALA A 83 2.04 -10.82 -3.25
N VAL A 84 2.04 -12.12 -3.56
CA VAL A 84 1.81 -13.19 -2.56
C VAL A 84 3.10 -13.58 -1.85
N THR A 85 4.24 -13.40 -2.50
CA THR A 85 5.58 -13.71 -1.99
C THR A 85 6.52 -12.54 -2.22
N ALA A 86 7.50 -12.38 -1.34
CA ALA A 86 8.61 -11.46 -1.60
C ALA A 86 9.43 -11.98 -2.78
N GLY A 87 9.87 -11.07 -3.65
CA GLY A 87 10.89 -11.36 -4.64
C GLY A 87 12.21 -11.83 -4.05
N ASP A 88 13.00 -12.53 -4.87
CA ASP A 88 14.37 -12.88 -4.54
C ASP A 88 15.26 -11.67 -4.79
N VAL A 89 15.74 -11.07 -3.69
CA VAL A 89 16.56 -9.87 -3.68
C VAL A 89 17.72 -10.13 -2.74
N THR A 90 18.91 -9.77 -3.20
CA THR A 90 20.17 -9.93 -2.45
C THR A 90 20.55 -8.64 -1.73
N ARG A 91 21.36 -8.76 -0.67
CA ARG A 91 21.91 -7.61 0.04
C ARG A 91 22.74 -6.70 -0.87
N ALA A 92 23.46 -7.26 -1.83
CA ALA A 92 24.27 -6.49 -2.78
C ALA A 92 23.40 -5.57 -3.65
N GLU A 93 22.25 -6.06 -4.11
CA GLU A 93 21.29 -5.24 -4.87
C GLU A 93 20.68 -4.14 -4.00
N VAL A 94 20.26 -4.47 -2.77
CA VAL A 94 19.69 -3.48 -1.84
C VAL A 94 20.68 -2.33 -1.58
N VAL A 95 21.96 -2.63 -1.34
CA VAL A 95 22.98 -1.62 -1.03
C VAL A 95 23.09 -0.57 -2.13
N THR A 96 22.84 -0.91 -3.39
CA THR A 96 22.88 0.07 -4.50
C THR A 96 21.80 1.15 -4.41
N PHE A 97 20.71 0.89 -3.68
CA PHE A 97 19.61 1.83 -3.47
C PHE A 97 19.65 2.51 -2.09
N THR A 98 20.60 2.12 -1.23
CA THR A 98 20.78 2.78 0.06
C THR A 98 21.39 4.17 -0.13
N PHE A 99 20.96 5.10 0.72
CA PHE A 99 21.47 6.46 0.77
C PHE A 99 21.65 6.88 2.23
N GLY A 100 22.50 7.88 2.46
CA GLY A 100 22.78 8.37 3.81
C GLY A 100 24.02 7.73 4.43
N HIS A 101 24.06 7.73 5.77
CA HIS A 101 25.21 7.22 6.52
C HIS A 101 25.15 5.71 6.64
N THR A 102 26.31 5.05 6.61
CA THR A 102 26.45 3.59 6.83
C THR A 102 25.94 3.11 8.19
N ASP A 103 25.69 4.04 9.10
CA ASP A 103 25.35 3.75 10.49
C ASP A 103 23.83 3.85 10.71
N TRP A 104 23.06 4.18 9.66
CA TRP A 104 21.61 4.21 9.74
C TRP A 104 21.04 2.79 9.74
N HIS A 105 20.20 2.52 10.73
CA HIS A 105 19.45 1.27 10.80
C HIS A 105 18.50 1.17 9.60
N THR A 106 18.64 0.11 8.81
CA THR A 106 17.91 -0.08 7.57
C THR A 106 16.96 -1.26 7.72
N PHE A 107 15.68 -1.03 7.44
CA PHE A 107 14.63 -2.06 7.44
C PHE A 107 14.14 -2.25 6.03
N VAL A 108 14.24 -3.48 5.53
CA VAL A 108 13.98 -3.81 4.13
C VAL A 108 12.67 -4.57 4.02
N PHE A 109 11.79 -4.07 3.15
CA PHE A 109 10.56 -4.71 2.76
C PHE A 109 10.62 -5.00 1.25
N VAL A 110 10.47 -6.26 0.87
CA VAL A 110 10.43 -6.68 -0.52
C VAL A 110 8.99 -7.08 -0.84
N ASP A 111 8.39 -6.41 -1.83
CA ASP A 111 6.97 -6.57 -2.21
C ASP A 111 6.01 -6.49 -1.00
N GLY A 112 6.28 -5.54 -0.10
CA GLY A 112 5.47 -5.31 1.09
C GLY A 112 5.64 -6.32 2.21
N ARG A 113 6.70 -7.15 2.19
CA ARG A 113 7.01 -8.14 3.25
C ARG A 113 8.38 -7.90 3.87
N PHE A 114 8.47 -7.97 5.19
CA PHE A 114 9.72 -7.75 5.90
C PHE A 114 10.76 -8.85 5.61
N ARG A 115 12.01 -8.44 5.34
CA ARG A 115 13.16 -9.32 5.10
C ARG A 115 14.21 -9.10 6.18
N THR A 116 14.18 -9.94 7.21
CA THR A 116 15.11 -9.89 8.34
C THR A 116 16.56 -10.05 7.88
N ASP A 117 16.82 -10.95 6.94
CA ASP A 117 18.15 -11.24 6.38
C ASP A 117 18.78 -10.07 5.60
N LEU A 118 17.97 -9.07 5.21
CA LEU A 118 18.40 -7.85 4.53
C LEU A 118 18.40 -6.62 5.46
N SER A 119 17.82 -6.73 6.65
CA SER A 119 17.60 -5.62 7.57
C SER A 119 18.65 -5.54 8.68
N THR A 120 18.65 -4.44 9.43
CA THR A 120 19.49 -4.25 10.61
C THR A 120 18.85 -4.91 11.83
N GLU A 121 19.57 -5.81 12.50
CA GLU A 121 19.10 -6.46 13.73
C GLU A 121 19.41 -5.64 15.00
N ALA A 122 20.62 -5.08 15.10
CA ALA A 122 21.05 -4.35 16.30
C ALA A 122 20.44 -2.95 16.32
N LEU A 123 19.70 -2.64 17.39
CA LEU A 123 19.05 -1.34 17.61
C LEU A 123 19.58 -0.65 18.87
N PRO A 124 19.48 0.70 18.95
CA PRO A 124 19.83 1.43 20.15
C PRO A 124 18.95 1.03 21.35
N GLU A 125 19.48 1.22 22.56
CA GLU A 125 18.71 1.00 23.78
C GLU A 125 17.43 1.85 23.80
N GLY A 126 16.32 1.25 24.23
CA GLY A 126 14.99 1.88 24.25
C GLY A 126 14.24 1.85 22.92
N VAL A 127 14.90 1.53 21.80
CA VAL A 127 14.24 1.44 20.49
C VAL A 127 13.91 -0.01 20.17
N THR A 128 12.66 -0.26 19.79
CA THR A 128 12.24 -1.55 19.24
C THR A 128 11.59 -1.34 17.88
N VAL A 129 11.94 -2.19 16.92
CA VAL A 129 11.32 -2.22 15.60
C VAL A 129 10.93 -3.66 15.31
N ASP A 130 9.65 -3.88 15.10
CA ASP A 130 9.09 -5.17 14.69
C ASP A 130 8.38 -5.03 13.35
N SER A 131 8.16 -6.16 12.67
CA SER A 131 7.24 -6.20 11.53
C SER A 131 5.79 -6.25 12.02
N LEU A 132 4.90 -5.55 11.32
CA LEU A 132 3.47 -5.57 11.59
C LEU A 132 2.93 -7.02 11.55
N ALA A 133 3.35 -7.79 10.55
CA ALA A 133 2.97 -9.19 10.42
C ALA A 133 3.46 -10.04 11.61
N GLY A 134 4.69 -9.78 12.09
CA GLY A 134 5.27 -10.46 13.24
C GLY A 134 4.49 -10.19 14.53
N LEU A 135 4.13 -8.94 14.78
CA LEU A 135 3.33 -8.55 15.96
C LEU A 135 1.89 -9.07 15.90
N LEU A 136 1.28 -9.11 14.71
CA LEU A 136 -0.05 -9.72 14.55
C LEU A 136 -0.02 -11.23 14.86
N GLY A 137 1.07 -11.92 14.49
CA GLY A 137 1.27 -13.34 14.77
C GLY A 137 1.67 -13.67 16.21
N SER A 138 2.27 -12.73 16.96
CA SER A 138 2.72 -12.96 18.34
C SER A 138 1.60 -12.85 19.39
N GLY A 139 0.42 -12.37 19.00
CA GLY A 139 -0.73 -12.18 19.89
C GLY A 139 -0.72 -10.87 20.68
N ASP A 140 0.36 -10.09 20.64
CA ASP A 140 0.46 -8.75 21.25
C ASP A 140 0.04 -7.65 20.26
N HIS A 141 -1.17 -7.77 19.73
CA HIS A 141 -1.71 -6.85 18.73
C HIS A 141 -2.66 -5.80 19.32
N VAL A 142 -2.80 -5.73 20.65
CA VAL A 142 -3.69 -4.74 21.32
C VAL A 142 -3.19 -3.32 21.08
N LEU A 143 -1.87 -3.12 21.14
CA LEU A 143 -1.25 -1.84 20.78
C LEU A 143 -1.52 -1.50 19.31
N LEU A 144 -1.45 -2.48 18.41
CA LEU A 144 -1.77 -2.27 17.00
C LEU A 144 -3.22 -1.84 16.80
N GLU A 145 -4.18 -2.50 17.45
CA GLU A 145 -5.60 -2.13 17.36
C GLU A 145 -5.87 -0.70 17.84
N ARG A 146 -5.15 -0.27 18.87
CA ARG A 146 -5.27 1.09 19.42
C ARG A 146 -4.82 2.15 18.41
N HIS A 147 -3.74 1.90 17.68
CA HIS A 147 -3.05 2.92 16.88
C HIS A 147 -3.25 2.81 15.36
N LEU A 148 -3.43 1.60 14.81
CA LEU A 148 -3.51 1.38 13.37
C LEU A 148 -4.79 2.00 12.78
N GLY A 149 -4.61 2.85 11.76
CA GLY A 149 -5.71 3.52 11.07
C GLY A 149 -6.37 4.66 11.86
N ARG A 150 -5.70 5.24 12.87
CA ARG A 150 -6.23 6.39 13.64
C ARG A 150 -5.92 7.76 13.04
N ILE A 151 -4.76 7.89 12.41
CA ILE A 151 -4.32 9.14 11.78
C ILE A 151 -4.70 9.14 10.30
N ALA A 152 -4.28 8.09 9.58
CA ALA A 152 -4.70 7.85 8.20
C ALA A 152 -5.96 6.98 8.22
N THR A 153 -7.13 7.61 8.11
CA THR A 153 -8.42 6.90 8.05
C THR A 153 -8.76 6.54 6.59
N PRO A 154 -9.40 5.40 6.31
CA PRO A 154 -9.78 5.03 4.94
C PRO A 154 -10.63 6.09 4.22
N GLU A 155 -11.42 6.86 4.95
CA GLU A 155 -12.29 7.90 4.40
C GLU A 155 -11.52 9.16 3.97
N SER A 156 -10.24 9.31 4.34
CA SER A 156 -9.47 10.51 4.00
C SER A 156 -8.98 10.54 2.56
N SER A 157 -8.76 9.38 1.94
CA SER A 157 -8.29 9.27 0.56
C SER A 157 -8.43 7.84 0.05
N ALA A 158 -8.74 7.70 -1.24
CA ALA A 158 -8.81 6.42 -1.94
C ALA A 158 -7.55 5.56 -1.77
N PHE A 159 -6.35 6.16 -1.81
CA PHE A 159 -5.11 5.40 -1.63
C PHE A 159 -4.86 5.01 -0.17
N THR A 160 -5.34 5.79 0.80
CA THR A 160 -5.34 5.38 2.21
C THR A 160 -6.26 4.18 2.41
N ALA A 161 -7.45 4.21 1.81
CA ALA A 161 -8.38 3.09 1.82
C ALA A 161 -7.77 1.84 1.19
N LEU A 162 -7.19 1.97 0.00
CA LEU A 162 -6.53 0.87 -0.70
C LEU A 162 -5.35 0.29 0.11
N ASN A 163 -4.44 1.14 0.60
CA ASN A 163 -3.33 0.68 1.43
C ASN A 163 -3.82 0.00 2.70
N THR A 164 -4.85 0.53 3.38
CA THR A 164 -5.40 -0.07 4.60
C THR A 164 -6.06 -1.43 4.33
N ALA A 165 -6.74 -1.60 3.19
CA ALA A 165 -7.32 -2.87 2.79
C ALA A 165 -6.24 -3.95 2.59
N PHE A 166 -5.12 -3.58 1.95
CA PHE A 166 -4.07 -4.52 1.53
C PHE A 166 -2.83 -4.60 2.41
N ALA A 167 -2.67 -3.76 3.44
CA ALA A 167 -1.48 -3.66 4.28
C ALA A 167 -1.10 -4.98 4.98
N ALA A 168 -0.32 -5.85 4.34
CA ALA A 168 0.02 -7.17 4.87
C ALA A 168 1.13 -7.11 5.93
N ASP A 169 2.03 -6.14 5.82
CA ASP A 169 3.15 -5.95 6.71
C ASP A 169 3.52 -4.44 6.79
N GLY A 170 4.54 -4.12 7.58
CA GLY A 170 5.05 -2.77 7.76
C GLY A 170 6.00 -2.70 8.96
N ALA A 171 6.62 -1.55 9.19
CA ALA A 171 7.46 -1.34 10.37
C ALA A 171 6.63 -0.79 11.54
N VAL A 172 6.78 -1.38 12.71
CA VAL A 172 6.22 -0.86 13.98
C VAL A 172 7.39 -0.45 14.86
N VAL A 173 7.60 0.86 14.98
CA VAL A 173 8.69 1.46 15.75
C VAL A 173 8.15 1.97 17.09
N ARG A 174 8.84 1.62 18.18
CA ARG A 174 8.54 2.10 19.54
C ARG A 174 9.82 2.63 20.19
N VAL A 175 9.67 3.73 20.92
CA VAL A 175 10.72 4.47 21.63
C VAL A 175 10.25 4.86 23.02
#